data_AF-A0A929IIF7-F1
#
_entry.id   AF-A0A929IIF7-F1
#
_cell.length_a   1.000
_cell.length_b   1.000
_cell.length_c   1.000
_cell.angle_alpha   90.00
_cell.angle_beta   90.00
_cell.angle_gamma   90.00
#
_symmetry.space_group_name_H-M   'P 1'
#
loop_
_entity.id
_entity.type
_entity.pdbx_description
1 polymer ?
#
loop_
_entity_poly.entity_id
_entity_poly.type
_entity_poly.pdbx_seq_one_letter_code
_entity_poly.pdbx_strand_id
1 'polypeptide(L)' 'MQRLIIAITGASGAIYGVRALEALRKAAEIETHLILSPSAKLTIAAELDMTADAVKEMADVVHPYK' A
#
# COMPACT_ATOMS: atom_id res chain seq x y z
N MET A 1 17.88 -9.93 -0.10
CA MET A 1 16.62 -9.17 -0.19
C MET A 1 15.99 -9.10 1.19
N GLN A 2 15.72 -7.90 1.69
CA GLN A 2 14.88 -7.72 2.87
C GLN A 2 13.41 -7.69 2.45
N ARG A 3 12.51 -8.23 3.28
CA ARG A 3 11.07 -8.21 3.03
C ARG A 3 10.39 -7.29 4.02
N LEU A 4 9.61 -6.34 3.53
CA LEU A 4 8.90 -5.36 4.36
C LEU A 4 7.39 -5.45 4.13
N ILE A 5 6.65 -5.67 5.20
CA ILE A 5 5.18 -5.64 5.16
C ILE A 5 4.69 -4.22 5.38
N ILE A 6 3.81 -3.76 4.49
CA ILE A 6 3.10 -2.49 4.60
C ILE A 6 1.61 -2.80 4.68
N ALA A 7 1.04 -2.61 5.86
CA ALA A 7 -0.40 -2.76 6.08
C ALA A 7 -1.05 -1.38 6.15
N ILE A 8 -1.89 -1.06 5.15
CA ILE A 8 -2.71 0.16 5.18
C ILE A 8 -4.09 -0.22 5.75
N THR A 9 -4.53 0.54 6.75
CA THR A 9 -5.82 0.39 7.42
C THR A 9 -6.74 1.57 7.09
N GLY A 10 -7.96 1.59 7.65
CA GLY A 10 -8.96 2.64 7.37
C GLY A 10 -8.80 3.95 8.15
N ALA A 11 -7.63 4.20 8.75
CA ALA A 11 -7.34 5.49 9.36
C ALA A 11 -7.06 6.55 8.29
N SER A 12 -7.31 7.81 8.59
CA SER A 12 -6.94 8.92 7.70
C SER A 12 -5.42 8.97 7.46
N GLY A 13 -5.02 9.48 6.30
CA GLY A 13 -3.61 9.56 5.90
C GLY A 13 -3.17 8.36 5.05
N ALA A 14 -4.06 7.83 4.21
CA ALA A 14 -3.72 6.75 3.27
C ALA A 14 -2.52 7.12 2.37
N ILE A 15 -2.31 8.42 2.11
CA ILE A 15 -1.18 8.95 1.35
C ILE A 15 0.18 8.51 1.90
N TYR A 16 0.33 8.33 3.22
CA TYR A 16 1.62 7.93 3.79
C TYR A 16 2.01 6.51 3.39
N GLY A 17 1.03 5.59 3.34
CA GLY A 17 1.26 4.23 2.86
C GLY A 17 1.60 4.20 1.37
N VAL A 18 0.90 5.01 0.56
CA VAL A 18 1.19 5.16 -0.88
C VAL A 18 2.59 5.71 -1.12
N ARG A 19 2.98 6.78 -0.43
CA ARG A 19 4.33 7.37 -0.55
C ARG A 19 5.42 6.43 -0.07
N ALA A 20 5.15 5.60 0.94
CA ALA A 20 6.08 4.57 1.37
C ALA A 20 6.33 3.55 0.25
N LEU A 21 5.28 3.06 -0.41
CA LEU A 21 5.40 2.14 -1.56
C LEU A 21 6.21 2.79 -2.71
N GLU A 22 5.89 4.03 -3.07
CA GLU A 22 6.62 4.75 -4.13
C GLU A 22 8.12 4.95 -3.81
N ALA A 23 8.43 5.29 -2.55
CA ALA A 23 9.80 5.49 -2.12
C ALA A 23 10.59 4.17 -2.15
N LEU A 24 9.99 3.09 -1.66
CA LEU A 24 10.62 1.79 -1.54
C LEU A 24 10.77 1.09 -2.89
N ARG A 25 9.93 1.40 -3.88
CA ARG A 25 10.09 0.91 -5.26
C ARG A 25 11.45 1.25 -5.87
N LYS A 26 12.12 2.30 -5.39
CA LYS A 26 13.46 2.71 -5.83
C LYS A 26 14.58 1.95 -5.11
N ALA A 27 14.28 1.26 -4.01
CA ALA A 27 15.24 0.51 -3.21
C ALA A 27 15.27 -0.96 -3.66
N ALA A 28 16.21 -1.30 -4.56
CA ALA A 28 16.31 -2.64 -5.16
C ALA A 28 16.57 -3.79 -4.16
N GLU A 29 16.91 -3.48 -2.91
CA GLU A 29 17.19 -4.47 -1.86
C GLU A 29 15.97 -4.83 -0.99
N ILE A 30 14.83 -4.14 -1.19
CA ILE A 30 13.59 -4.32 -0.42
C ILE A 30 12.47 -4.84 -1.32
N GLU A 31 11.89 -5.98 -0.93
CA GLU A 31 10.66 -6.55 -1.50
C GLU A 31 9.48 -6.14 -0.61
N THR A 32 8.51 -5.43 -1.19
CA THR A 32 7.35 -4.86 -0.49
C THR A 32 6.16 -5.81 -0.52
N HIS A 33 5.56 -6.04 0.65
CA HIS A 33 4.40 -6.91 0.84
C HIS A 33 3.22 -6.08 1.35
N LEU A 34 2.25 -5.81 0.49
CA LEU A 34 1.10 -4.96 0.80
C LEU A 34 -0.08 -5.78 1.34
N ILE A 35 -0.74 -5.25 2.38
CA ILE A 35 -2.07 -5.65 2.84
C ILE A 35 -2.97 -4.41 2.88
N LEU A 36 -4.18 -4.50 2.32
CA LEU A 36 -5.20 -3.45 2.38
C LEU A 36 -6.47 -3.97 3.04
N SER A 37 -6.89 -3.38 4.15
CA SER A 37 -8.21 -3.69 4.72
C SER A 37 -9.36 -3.13 3.86
N PRO A 38 -10.60 -3.65 4.00
CA PRO A 38 -11.77 -3.08 3.32
C PRO A 38 -11.92 -1.58 3.59
N SER A 39 -11.75 -1.16 4.85
CA SER A 39 -11.79 0.26 5.22
C SER A 39 -10.65 1.07 4.61
N ALA A 40 -9.45 0.50 4.45
CA ALA A 40 -8.35 1.18 3.77
C ALA A 40 -8.68 1.52 2.31
N LYS A 41 -9.38 0.61 1.61
CA LYS A 41 -9.82 0.85 0.23
C LYS A 41 -10.80 2.03 0.14
N LEU A 42 -11.69 2.15 1.14
CA LEU A 42 -12.61 3.29 1.24
C LEU A 42 -11.86 4.59 1.53
N THR A 43 -10.91 4.57 2.47
CA THR A 43 -10.09 5.75 2.79
C THR A 43 -9.24 6.19 1.59
N ILE A 44 -8.64 5.26 0.86
CA ILE A 44 -7.89 5.56 -0.37
C ILE A 44 -8.81 6.29 -1.36
N ALA A 45 -10.00 5.75 -1.65
CA ALA A 45 -10.93 6.38 -2.59
C ALA A 45 -11.51 7.72 -2.10
N ALA A 46 -11.61 7.90 -0.79
CA ALA A 46 -12.15 9.12 -0.18
C ALA A 46 -11.12 10.26 -0.08
N GLU A 47 -9.85 9.93 0.18
CA GLU A 47 -8.79 10.91 0.41
C GLU A 47 -7.92 11.14 -0.82
N LEU A 48 -7.79 10.15 -1.69
CA LEU A 48 -6.86 10.14 -2.80
C LEU A 48 -7.65 9.98 -4.11
N ASP A 49 -7.19 10.66 -5.16
CA ASP A 49 -7.69 10.44 -6.54
C ASP A 49 -7.07 9.17 -7.14
N MET A 50 -7.25 8.04 -6.44
CA MET A 50 -6.62 6.76 -6.74
C MET A 50 -7.55 5.60 -6.42
N THR A 51 -7.41 4.51 -7.18
CA THR A 51 -8.10 3.25 -6.86
C THR A 51 -7.23 2.37 -5.96
N ALA A 52 -7.86 1.50 -5.19
CA ALA A 52 -7.13 0.50 -4.40
C ALA A 52 -6.28 -0.42 -5.28
N ASP A 53 -6.69 -0.68 -6.53
CA ASP A 53 -5.92 -1.50 -7.47
C ASP A 53 -4.67 -0.78 -7.97
N ALA A 54 -4.76 0.54 -8.24
CA ALA A 54 -3.57 1.34 -8.57
C ALA A 54 -2.54 1.33 -7.43
N VAL A 55 -2.99 1.34 -6.17
CA VAL A 55 -2.08 1.23 -5.01
C VAL A 55 -1.46 -0.16 -4.91
N LYS A 56 -2.21 -1.23 -5.23
CA LYS A 56 -1.68 -2.60 -5.25
C LYS A 56 -0.56 -2.80 -6.26
N GLU A 57 -0.67 -2.18 -7.44
CA GLU A 57 0.36 -2.24 -8.49
C GLU A 57 1.69 -1.59 -8.08
N MET A 58 1.72 -0.85 -6.97
CA MET A 58 2.94 -0.25 -6.43
C MET A 58 3.75 -1.19 -5.54
N ALA A 59 3.18 -2.35 -5.15
CA ALA A 59 3.83 -3.33 -4.30
C ALA A 59 4.35 -4.53 -5.10
N ASP A 60 5.40 -5.19 -4.60
CA ASP A 60 5.95 -6.41 -5.23
C ASP A 60 5.05 -7.62 -4.98
N VAL A 61 4.47 -7.73 -3.78
CA VAL A 61 3.56 -8.80 -3.38
C VAL A 61 2.32 -8.21 -2.71
N VAL A 62 1.14 -8.71 -3.07
CA VAL A 62 -0.13 -8.31 -2.46
C VAL A 62 -0.75 -9.50 -1.74
N HIS A 63 -1.07 -9.33 -0.47
CA HIS A 63 -1.71 -10.35 0.36
C HIS A 63 -3.19 -10.01 0.58
N PRO A 64 -4.09 -11.01 0.59
CA PRO A 64 -5.48 -10.77 0.94
C PRO A 64 -5.60 -10.28 2.39
N TYR A 65 -6.51 -9.34 2.62
CA TYR A 65 -7.00 -9.08 3.98
C TYR A 65 -7.88 -10.26 4.40
N LYS A 66 -7.74 -10.66 5.66
CA LYS A 66 -8.39 -11.83 6.24
C LYS A 66 -9.91 -11.81 6.08
#